data_AF-A0AAE1UWU5-F1
#
_entry.id   AF-A0AAE1UWU5-F1
#
_cell.length_a   1.000
_cell.length_b   1.000
_cell.length_c   1.000
_cell.angle_alpha   90.00
_cell.angle_beta   90.00
_cell.angle_gamma   90.00
#
_symmetry.space_group_name_H-M   'P 1'
#
loop_
_entity.id
_entity.type
_entity.pdbx_description
1 polymer ?
#
loop_
_entity_poly.entity_id
_entity_poly.type
_entity_poly.pdbx_seq_one_letter_code
_entity_poly.pdbx_strand_id
1 'polypeptide(L)'
;MHIPDNNTMIIADKRIAKILETINKEELEVEKKKKESIQESKMVNNNNNNEGFWWNEQVDDMGIDQLEEFMSALGELKKKVTMRADELSMINGSSSSNSSMKIARFGVRINS
;
A
#
# COMPACT_ATOMS: atom_id res chain seq x y z
N MET A 1 -10.04 20.88 -39.92
CA MET A 1 -9.78 20.80 -38.46
C MET A 1 -10.95 21.53 -37.80
N HIS A 2 -11.90 20.80 -37.21
CA HIS A 2 -13.08 21.40 -36.56
C HIS A 2 -12.69 21.76 -35.13
N ILE A 3 -12.67 23.06 -34.82
CA ILE A 3 -12.39 23.55 -33.46
C ILE A 3 -13.72 23.56 -32.71
N PRO A 4 -13.85 22.81 -31.62
CA PRO A 4 -15.09 22.77 -30.85
C PRO A 4 -15.41 24.17 -30.31
N ASP A 5 -16.68 24.56 -30.39
CA ASP A 5 -17.13 25.86 -29.87
C ASP A 5 -17.08 25.89 -28.32
N ASN A 6 -17.09 27.10 -27.76
CA ASN A 6 -16.95 27.31 -26.31
C ASN A 6 -18.04 26.59 -25.50
N ASN A 7 -19.25 26.45 -26.06
CA ASN A 7 -20.35 25.74 -25.41
C ASN A 7 -20.05 24.24 -25.31
N THR A 8 -19.52 23.65 -26.38
CA THR A 8 -19.07 22.25 -26.39
C THR A 8 -17.96 22.02 -25.37
N MET A 9 -17.02 22.96 -25.24
CA MET A 9 -15.92 22.85 -24.30
C MET A 9 -16.40 22.93 -22.83
N ILE A 10 -17.30 23.86 -22.52
CA ILE A 10 -17.91 23.98 -21.17
C ILE A 10 -18.71 22.73 -20.80
N ILE A 11 -19.41 22.13 -21.76
CA ILE A 11 -20.16 20.88 -21.53
C ILE A 11 -19.20 19.71 -21.27
N ALA A 12 -18.07 19.65 -21.98
CA ALA A 12 -17.04 18.64 -21.76
C ALA A 12 -16.41 18.79 -20.37
N ASP A 13 -16.05 20.00 -19.95
CA ASP A 13 -15.44 20.27 -18.63
C ASP A 13 -16.36 19.86 -17.49
N LYS A 14 -17.66 20.17 -17.59
CA LYS A 14 -18.66 19.75 -16.59
C LYS A 14 -18.81 18.23 -16.52
N ARG A 15 -18.71 17.53 -17.65
CA ARG A 15 -18.74 16.06 -17.70
C ARG A 15 -17.49 15.46 -17.06
N ILE A 16 -16.32 16.03 -17.34
CA ILE A 16 -15.06 15.61 -16.74
C ILE A 16 -15.10 15.76 -15.23
N ALA A 17 -15.54 16.91 -14.72
CA ALA A 17 -15.67 17.15 -13.28
C ALA A 17 -16.58 16.12 -12.60
N LYS A 18 -17.72 15.79 -13.23
CA LYS A 18 -18.65 14.79 -12.71
C LYS A 18 -18.09 13.37 -12.73
N ILE A 19 -17.32 13.02 -13.76
CA ILE A 19 -16.62 11.72 -13.83
C ILE A 19 -15.59 11.60 -12.70
N LEU A 20 -14.80 12.64 -12.47
CA LEU A 20 -13.79 12.65 -11.40
C LEU A 20 -14.41 12.51 -10.00
N GLU A 21 -15.52 13.20 -9.75
CA GLU A 21 -16.25 13.08 -8.48
C GLU A 21 -16.80 11.67 -8.26
N THR A 22 -17.31 11.05 -9.32
CA THR A 22 -17.85 9.68 -9.28
C THR A 22 -16.75 8.66 -9.00
N ILE A 23 -15.61 8.77 -9.71
CA ILE A 23 -14.45 7.90 -9.49
C ILE A 23 -13.95 8.01 -8.05
N ASN A 24 -13.77 9.23 -7.54
CA ASN A 24 -13.29 9.45 -6.17
C ASN A 24 -14.25 8.86 -5.12
N LYS A 25 -15.56 8.90 -5.37
CA LYS A 25 -16.56 8.31 -4.48
C LYS A 25 -16.50 6.77 -4.50
N GLU A 26 -16.37 6.17 -5.68
CA GLU A 26 -16.26 4.72 -5.83
C GLU A 26 -14.95 4.19 -5.20
N GLU A 27 -13.83 4.89 -5.40
CA GLU A 27 -12.55 4.55 -4.76
C GLU A 27 -12.65 4.62 -3.23
N LEU A 28 -13.31 5.64 -2.68
CA LEU A 28 -13.55 5.78 -1.25
C LEU A 28 -14.46 4.66 -0.70
N GLU A 29 -15.49 4.25 -1.45
CA GLU A 29 -16.38 3.15 -1.07
C GLU A 29 -15.67 1.79 -1.12
N VAL A 30 -14.83 1.54 -2.12
CA VAL A 30 -14.01 0.33 -2.22
C VAL A 30 -13.00 0.27 -1.07
N GLU A 31 -12.36 1.38 -0.73
CA GLU A 31 -11.41 1.44 0.38
C GLU A 31 -12.10 1.26 1.74
N LYS A 32 -13.27 1.88 1.94
CA LYS A 32 -14.11 1.65 3.13
C LYS A 32 -14.54 0.20 3.27
N LYS A 33 -15.02 -0.42 2.18
CA LYS A 33 -15.49 -1.80 2.19
C LYS A 33 -14.36 -2.80 2.43
N LYS A 34 -13.14 -2.51 1.95
CA LYS A 34 -11.93 -3.28 2.27
C LYS A 34 -11.56 -3.16 3.74
N LYS A 35 -11.67 -1.96 4.32
CA LYS A 35 -11.42 -1.72 5.76
C LYS A 35 -12.47 -2.41 6.64
N GLU A 36 -13.75 -2.37 6.23
CA GLU A 36 -14.86 -3.04 6.90
C GLU A 36 -14.72 -4.57 6.82
N SER A 37 -14.32 -5.14 5.69
CA SER A 37 -14.08 -6.58 5.57
C SER A 37 -12.94 -7.07 6.48
N ILE A 38 -11.91 -6.25 6.70
CA ILE A 38 -10.83 -6.51 7.67
C ILE A 38 -11.33 -6.36 9.13
N GLN A 39 -12.35 -5.54 9.38
CA GLN A 39 -12.97 -5.39 10.70
C GLN A 39 -13.99 -6.50 11.00
N GLU A 40 -14.84 -6.87 10.04
CA GLU A 40 -15.85 -7.94 10.20
C GLU A 40 -15.20 -9.30 10.43
N SER A 41 -14.08 -9.59 9.77
CA SER A 41 -13.33 -10.84 10.01
C SER A 41 -12.63 -10.89 11.38
N LYS A 42 -12.59 -9.77 12.12
CA LYS A 42 -12.13 -9.72 13.53
C LYS A 42 -13.27 -9.74 14.55
N MET A 43 -14.53 -9.55 14.12
CA MET A 43 -15.66 -9.30 15.02
C MET A 43 -16.50 -10.54 15.33
N VAL A 44 -16.27 -11.66 14.65
CA VAL A 44 -17.08 -12.89 14.82
C VAL A 44 -16.73 -13.70 16.09
N ASN A 45 -15.71 -13.31 16.86
CA ASN A 45 -15.29 -14.08 18.04
C ASN A 45 -14.98 -13.25 19.30
N ASN A 46 -15.83 -12.31 19.72
CA ASN A 46 -15.65 -11.79 21.10
C ASN A 46 -16.93 -11.30 21.78
N ASN A 47 -17.54 -12.19 22.57
CA ASN A 47 -18.53 -11.86 23.59
C ASN A 47 -17.90 -11.42 24.93
N ASN A 48 -16.61 -11.05 24.95
CA ASN A 48 -15.90 -10.65 26.15
C ASN A 48 -15.17 -9.32 25.87
N ASN A 49 -15.76 -8.19 26.28
CA ASN A 49 -15.25 -6.83 26.56
C ASN A 49 -13.88 -6.31 26.06
N ASN A 50 -13.25 -6.93 25.06
CA ASN A 50 -11.96 -6.60 24.49
C ASN A 50 -12.11 -6.60 22.98
N GLU A 51 -12.36 -5.42 22.42
CA GLU A 51 -12.51 -5.20 20.98
C GLU A 51 -11.28 -5.69 20.20
N GLY A 52 -11.39 -6.91 19.65
CA GLY A 52 -10.92 -7.28 18.32
C GLY A 52 -9.41 -7.39 18.06
N PHE A 53 -8.56 -7.32 19.09
CA PHE A 53 -7.12 -7.56 18.92
C PHE A 53 -6.56 -8.49 19.99
N TRP A 54 -5.81 -9.50 19.55
CA TRP A 54 -5.18 -10.50 20.43
C TRP A 54 -4.18 -9.90 21.43
N TRP A 55 -3.61 -8.72 21.14
CA TRP A 55 -2.73 -8.02 22.08
C TRP A 55 -3.47 -7.18 23.13
N ASN A 56 -4.80 -7.05 23.05
CA ASN A 56 -5.60 -6.41 24.10
C ASN A 56 -6.06 -7.42 25.15
N GLU A 57 -5.87 -8.71 24.93
CA GLU A 57 -6.22 -9.78 25.86
C GLU A 57 -5.46 -9.62 27.19
N GLN A 58 -6.14 -9.90 28.30
CA GLN A 58 -5.54 -9.79 29.63
C GLN A 58 -4.45 -10.86 29.77
N VAL A 59 -3.29 -10.45 30.28
CA VAL A 59 -2.15 -11.34 30.54
C VAL A 59 -2.02 -11.71 32.02
N ASP A 60 -2.86 -11.13 32.88
CA ASP A 60 -2.80 -11.28 34.34
C ASP A 60 -3.03 -12.74 34.80
N ASP A 61 -3.74 -13.53 33.99
CA ASP A 61 -4.04 -14.94 34.25
C ASP A 61 -3.00 -15.90 33.63
N MET A 62 -2.01 -15.41 32.86
CA MET A 62 -0.98 -16.27 32.26
C MET A 62 0.06 -16.70 33.30
N GLY A 63 0.44 -17.98 33.25
CA GLY A 63 1.59 -18.48 33.99
C GLY A 63 2.91 -17.92 33.43
N ILE A 64 3.99 -18.00 34.22
CA ILE A 64 5.33 -17.51 33.83
C ILE A 64 5.78 -18.13 32.51
N ASP A 65 5.61 -19.44 32.33
CA ASP A 65 6.00 -20.15 31.11
C ASP A 65 5.22 -19.65 29.88
N GLN A 66 3.91 -19.39 30.06
CA GLN A 66 3.06 -18.85 28.99
C GLN A 66 3.46 -17.42 28.64
N LEU A 67 3.85 -16.62 29.64
CA LEU A 67 4.31 -15.26 29.43
C LEU A 67 5.67 -15.23 28.70
N GLU A 68 6.56 -16.15 29.02
CA GLU A 68 7.85 -16.33 28.32
C GLU A 68 7.65 -16.73 26.85
N GLU A 69 6.73 -17.66 26.58
CA GLU A 69 6.35 -18.05 25.23
C GLU A 69 5.72 -16.87 24.47
N PHE A 70 4.81 -16.13 25.11
CA PHE A 70 4.17 -14.95 24.53
C PHE A 70 5.20 -13.87 24.18
N MET A 71 6.16 -13.60 25.07
CA MET A 71 7.27 -12.68 24.80
C MET A 71 8.14 -13.15 23.64
N SER A 72 8.43 -14.45 23.56
CA SER A 72 9.21 -15.04 22.47
C SER A 72 8.50 -14.88 21.12
N ALA A 73 7.19 -15.16 21.08
CA ALA A 73 6.35 -14.98 19.89
C ALA A 73 6.31 -13.50 19.44
N LEU A 74 6.20 -12.55 20.37
CA LEU A 74 6.27 -11.12 20.06
C LEU A 74 7.64 -10.72 19.49
N GLY A 75 8.72 -11.27 20.03
CA GLY A 75 10.07 -11.06 19.50
C GLY A 75 10.21 -11.54 18.05
N GLU A 76 9.68 -12.73 17.75
CA GLU A 76 9.70 -13.28 16.39
C GLU A 76 8.82 -12.45 15.43
N LEU A 77 7.64 -12.03 15.88
CA LEU A 77 6.75 -11.17 15.11
C LEU A 77 7.42 -9.85 14.76
N LYS A 78 8.04 -9.17 15.73
CA LYS A 78 8.79 -7.93 15.51
C LYS A 78 9.86 -8.12 14.44
N LYS A 79 10.66 -9.19 14.53
CA LYS A 79 11.70 -9.50 13.55
C LYS A 79 11.13 -9.66 12.14
N LYS A 80 10.05 -10.41 11.98
CA LYS A 80 9.38 -10.63 10.67
C LYS A 80 8.84 -9.33 10.09
N VAL A 81 8.23 -8.48 10.92
CA VAL A 81 7.69 -7.18 10.48
C VAL A 81 8.81 -6.25 10.02
N THR A 82 9.90 -6.14 10.78
CA THR A 82 11.07 -5.32 10.39
C THR A 82 11.67 -5.80 9.07
N MET A 83 11.91 -7.11 8.93
CA MET A 83 12.47 -7.69 7.71
C MET A 83 11.62 -7.37 6.47
N ARG A 84 10.29 -7.53 6.57
CA ARG A 84 9.38 -7.18 5.47
C ARG A 84 9.35 -5.68 5.18
N ALA A 85 9.46 -4.84 6.19
CA ALA A 85 9.54 -3.39 5.99
C ALA A 85 10.82 -2.99 5.25
N ASP A 86 11.95 -3.59 5.60
CA ASP A 86 13.23 -3.38 4.94
C ASP A 86 13.17 -3.84 3.48
N GLU A 87 12.65 -5.05 3.21
CA GLU A 87 12.45 -5.58 1.85
C GLU A 87 11.61 -4.63 0.98
N LEU A 88 10.49 -4.13 1.51
CA LEU A 88 9.61 -3.19 0.80
C LEU A 88 10.30 -1.84 0.53
N SER A 89 11.12 -1.37 1.47
CA SER A 89 11.88 -0.13 1.30
C SER A 89 12.89 -0.24 0.14
N MET A 90 13.52 -1.41 -0.02
CA MET A 90 14.48 -1.68 -1.08
C MET A 90 13.82 -1.80 -2.46
N ILE A 91 12.63 -2.38 -2.53
CA ILE A 91 11.85 -2.48 -3.78
C ILE A 91 11.39 -1.09 -4.25
N ASN A 92 10.94 -0.23 -3.32
CA ASN A 92 10.49 1.12 -3.68
C ASN A 92 11.66 2.07 -4.04
N GLY A 93 12.87 1.82 -3.51
CA GLY A 93 14.06 2.62 -3.82
C GLY A 93 14.76 2.28 -5.13
N SER A 94 14.50 1.12 -5.73
CA SER A 94 15.25 0.58 -6.89
C SER A 94 14.69 0.99 -8.26
N SER A 95 13.61 1.78 -8.33
CA SER A 95 13.02 2.22 -9.61
C SER A 95 13.83 3.29 -10.39
N SER A 96 15.02 3.71 -9.93
CA SER A 96 15.82 4.74 -10.60
C SER A 96 17.27 4.31 -10.81
N SER A 97 17.52 3.50 -11.84
CA SER A 97 18.87 3.34 -12.42
C SER A 97 18.78 2.98 -13.90
N ASN A 98 18.23 3.88 -14.71
CA ASN A 98 18.50 3.89 -16.15
C ASN A 98 19.89 4.50 -16.37
N SER A 99 20.94 3.74 -16.09
CA SER A 99 22.31 4.15 -16.37
C SER A 99 22.54 4.13 -17.88
N SER A 100 22.40 5.29 -18.50
CA SER A 100 22.72 5.60 -19.89
C SER A 100 24.05 4.98 -20.32
N MET A 101 23.98 3.98 -21.21
CA MET A 101 25.14 3.34 -21.81
C MET A 101 25.87 4.37 -22.69
N LYS A 102 27.05 4.83 -22.26
CA LYS A 102 27.87 5.75 -23.05
C LYS A 102 28.45 5.01 -24.24
N ILE A 103 27.91 5.28 -25.42
CA ILE A 103 28.44 4.78 -26.71
C ILE A 103 29.77 5.49 -26.98
N ALA A 104 30.89 4.79 -26.82
CA ALA A 104 32.19 5.27 -27.27
C ALA A 104 32.29 5.08 -28.79
N ARG A 105 32.33 6.19 -29.53
CA ARG A 105 32.60 6.22 -30.97
C ARG A 105 34.04 5.72 -31.21
N PHE A 106 34.17 4.48 -31.70
CA PHE A 106 35.45 3.97 -32.18
C PHE A 106 35.89 4.79 -33.40
N GLY A 107 37.08 5.39 -33.30
CA GLY A 107 37.66 6.23 -34.33
C GLY A 107 37.85 5.48 -35.65
N VAL A 108 37.28 6.03 -36.72
CA VAL A 108 37.64 5.69 -38.08
C VAL A 108 39.09 6.11 -38.31
N ARG A 109 40.01 5.14 -38.32
CA ARG A 109 41.34 5.31 -38.90
C ARG A 109 41.21 5.08 -40.40
N ILE A 110 41.05 6.15 -41.17
CA ILE A 110 41.31 6.13 -42.61
C ILE A 110 42.82 5.95 -42.82
N ASN A 111 43.22 4.89 -43.53
CA ASN A 111 44.47 4.79 -44.28
C ASN A 111 44.37 3.61 -45.24
N SER A 112 44.25 3.92 -46.54
CA SER A 112 45.20 3.55 -47.61
C SER A 112 44.77 4.22 -48.90
#